data_AF-A0A8C9F3B5-F1
#
_entry.id   AF-A0A8C9F3B5-F1
#
_cell.length_a   1.000
_cell.length_b   1.000
_cell.length_c   1.000
_cell.angle_alpha   90.00
_cell.angle_beta   90.00
_cell.angle_gamma   90.00
#
_symmetry.space_group_name_H-M   'P 1'
#
loop_
_entity.id
_entity.type
_entity.pdbx_description
1 polymer ?
#
loop_
_entity_poly.entity_id
_entity_poly.type
_entity_poly.pdbx_seq_one_letter_code
_entity_poly.pdbx_strand_id
1 'polypeptide(L)'
;EVPGEFIVLFLFLSIQTFNTTNVTKLCPGAQCTFAFYGGESLYHKYIFIFQLANAFVFLWLVNFAIALGQCTLAGAFASYYWASRKPADIPLWPLFSSFGRAIRYHTGSLAFGALILAIVQLIRVILEYLDHKLKGTQNSFTRFLLCCLKCCFWCLERFLKFINRNAYIMIAIYGKNFCTSAKEAFFLLMRNVVRIPVFAQEAPALNYYWVPLLTVIIGSYLVAHGFFSVYAMCVDTLFLCFCKLRKEKYYFVFQTHSSMHA
;
A
#
# COMPACT_ATOMS: atom_id res chain seq x y z
N GLU A 1 8.44 -10.67 -59.28
CA GLU A 1 8.85 -11.61 -58.23
C GLU A 1 7.87 -11.52 -57.08
N VAL A 2 6.95 -12.48 -57.02
CA VAL A 2 5.98 -12.61 -55.92
C VAL A 2 6.50 -13.75 -55.05
N PRO A 3 6.95 -13.49 -53.81
CA PRO A 3 7.47 -14.54 -52.94
C PRO A 3 6.31 -15.43 -52.49
N GLY A 4 6.59 -16.73 -52.48
CA GLY A 4 5.63 -17.82 -52.39
C GLY A 4 4.60 -17.73 -51.26
N GLU A 5 3.42 -18.23 -51.57
CA GLU A 5 2.28 -18.36 -50.68
C GLU A 5 2.64 -19.11 -49.38
N PHE A 6 2.63 -18.39 -48.26
CA PHE A 6 2.59 -18.98 -46.93
C PHE A 6 1.16 -19.47 -46.65
N ILE A 7 0.92 -20.78 -46.77
CA ILE A 7 -0.32 -21.39 -46.31
C ILE A 7 -0.26 -21.48 -44.77
N VAL A 8 -0.87 -20.52 -44.08
CA VAL A 8 -1.05 -20.56 -42.62
C VAL A 8 -2.32 -21.37 -42.32
N LEU A 9 -2.17 -22.65 -41.99
CA LEU A 9 -3.29 -23.49 -41.54
C LEU A 9 -3.56 -23.22 -40.04
N PHE A 10 -4.66 -22.52 -39.72
CA PHE A 10 -5.13 -22.34 -38.34
C PHE A 10 -5.83 -23.62 -37.85
N LEU A 11 -5.07 -24.56 -37.29
CA LEU A 11 -5.64 -25.73 -36.60
C LEU A 11 -5.59 -25.55 -35.09
N PHE A 12 -6.78 -25.38 -34.50
CA PHE A 12 -7.00 -25.26 -33.07
C PHE A 12 -6.91 -26.62 -32.37
N LEU A 13 -5.70 -27.10 -32.06
CA LEU A 13 -5.49 -28.39 -31.40
C LEU A 13 -4.75 -28.25 -30.06
N SER A 14 -5.12 -29.06 -29.07
CA SER A 14 -4.40 -29.23 -27.80
C SER A 14 -3.06 -29.94 -28.03
N ILE A 15 -2.06 -29.69 -27.18
CA ILE A 15 -0.75 -30.38 -27.21
C ILE A 15 -0.91 -31.92 -27.21
N GLN A 16 -1.97 -32.41 -26.57
CA GLN A 16 -2.26 -33.83 -26.44
C GLN A 16 -2.79 -34.43 -27.76
N THR A 17 -3.50 -33.64 -28.57
CA THR A 17 -3.94 -34.03 -29.92
C THR A 17 -2.84 -33.85 -30.97
N PHE A 18 -1.85 -32.99 -30.74
CA PHE A 18 -0.68 -32.86 -31.63
C PHE A 18 0.18 -34.13 -31.63
N ASN A 19 0.44 -34.71 -30.46
CA ASN A 19 1.30 -35.89 -30.34
C ASN A 19 0.65 -37.20 -30.84
N THR A 20 -0.68 -37.20 -31.01
CA THR A 20 -1.47 -38.35 -31.49
C THR A 20 -1.84 -38.25 -32.97
N THR A 21 -1.63 -37.10 -33.62
CA THR A 21 -1.94 -36.90 -35.04
C THR A 21 -0.70 -37.10 -35.92
N ASN A 22 -0.89 -37.56 -37.17
CA ASN A 22 0.19 -37.83 -38.13
C ASN A 22 0.93 -36.56 -38.64
N VAL A 23 0.71 -35.40 -38.03
CA VAL A 23 1.21 -34.10 -38.49
C VAL A 23 2.74 -34.03 -38.39
N THR A 24 3.34 -34.60 -37.35
CA THR A 24 4.80 -34.72 -37.19
C THR A 24 5.46 -35.63 -38.23
N LYS A 25 4.71 -36.58 -38.83
CA LYS A 25 5.22 -37.43 -39.93
C LYS A 25 5.09 -36.77 -41.30
N LEU A 26 4.09 -35.92 -41.49
CA LEU A 26 3.82 -35.27 -42.78
C LEU A 26 4.70 -34.02 -42.99
N CYS A 27 5.13 -33.35 -41.91
CA CYS A 27 5.96 -32.13 -41.96
C CYS A 27 7.15 -32.23 -40.98
N PRO A 28 8.32 -32.75 -41.40
CA PRO A 28 9.53 -32.77 -40.58
C PRO A 28 10.08 -31.35 -40.40
N GLY A 29 9.71 -30.69 -39.30
CA GLY A 29 10.13 -29.30 -38.99
C GLY A 29 9.05 -28.43 -38.33
N ALA A 30 7.83 -28.93 -38.17
CA ALA A 30 6.78 -28.19 -37.48
C ALA A 30 7.08 -28.05 -35.99
N GLN A 31 7.21 -26.81 -35.50
CA GLN A 31 7.35 -26.52 -34.06
C GLN A 31 6.09 -25.88 -33.50
N CYS A 32 5.66 -26.35 -32.32
CA CYS A 32 4.62 -25.72 -31.53
C CYS A 32 5.26 -24.58 -30.73
N THR A 33 5.35 -23.40 -31.33
CA THR A 33 5.80 -22.19 -30.65
C THR A 33 4.63 -21.48 -30.00
N PHE A 34 4.84 -20.99 -28.78
CA PHE A 34 3.86 -20.17 -28.09
C PHE A 34 3.67 -18.84 -28.86
N ALA A 35 2.50 -18.64 -29.46
CA ALA A 35 2.27 -17.51 -30.38
C ALA A 35 2.05 -16.18 -29.64
N PHE A 36 1.18 -16.16 -28.62
CA PHE A 36 0.85 -14.99 -27.79
C PHE A 36 -0.33 -15.35 -26.87
N TYR A 37 -0.41 -14.73 -25.68
CA TYR A 37 -1.62 -14.79 -24.86
C TYR A 37 -2.65 -13.80 -25.41
N GLY A 38 -3.71 -14.30 -26.04
CA GLY A 38 -4.72 -13.51 -26.75
C GLY A 38 -5.24 -12.23 -26.04
N GLY A 39 -5.33 -11.16 -26.84
CA GLY A 39 -6.16 -9.97 -26.68
C GLY A 39 -5.68 -8.90 -25.69
N GLU A 40 -5.93 -7.62 -25.99
CA GLU A 40 -5.83 -6.52 -25.01
C GLU A 40 -6.63 -6.87 -23.75
N SER A 41 -5.94 -7.43 -22.76
CA SER A 41 -6.63 -8.07 -21.64
C SER A 41 -7.09 -7.01 -20.64
N LEU A 42 -8.38 -7.02 -20.31
CA LEU A 42 -8.98 -6.25 -19.21
C LEU A 42 -8.14 -6.31 -17.92
N TYR A 43 -7.39 -7.39 -17.72
CA TYR A 43 -6.40 -7.57 -16.66
C TYR A 43 -5.35 -6.44 -16.56
N HIS A 44 -4.81 -5.94 -17.69
CA HIS A 44 -3.83 -4.83 -17.66
C HIS A 44 -4.46 -3.52 -17.18
N LYS A 45 -5.79 -3.36 -17.29
CA LYS A 45 -6.51 -2.18 -16.79
C LYS A 45 -6.83 -2.31 -15.29
N TYR A 46 -7.20 -3.50 -14.83
CA TYR A 46 -7.51 -3.75 -13.41
C TYR A 46 -6.28 -3.90 -12.52
N ILE A 47 -5.12 -4.33 -13.06
CA ILE A 47 -3.89 -4.47 -12.27
C ILE A 47 -3.48 -3.14 -11.64
N PHE A 48 -3.60 -2.03 -12.37
CA PHE A 48 -3.28 -0.70 -11.85
C PHE A 48 -4.19 -0.30 -10.68
N ILE A 49 -5.49 -0.59 -10.77
CA ILE A 49 -6.46 -0.30 -9.71
C ILE A 49 -6.17 -1.16 -8.47
N PHE A 50 -5.87 -2.45 -8.65
CA PHE A 50 -5.48 -3.32 -7.54
C PHE A 50 -4.18 -2.87 -6.86
N GLN A 51 -3.17 -2.45 -7.62
CA GLN A 51 -1.93 -1.90 -7.06
C GLN A 51 -2.19 -0.61 -6.26
N LEU A 52 -3.06 0.27 -6.76
CA LEU A 52 -3.45 1.50 -6.05
C LEU A 52 -4.24 1.20 -4.78
N ALA A 53 -5.16 0.23 -4.81
CA ALA A 53 -5.91 -0.21 -3.64
C ALA A 53 -4.98 -0.81 -2.57
N ASN A 54 -4.02 -1.66 -2.98
CA ASN A 54 -3.00 -2.21 -2.08
C ASN A 54 -2.13 -1.11 -1.45
N ALA A 55 -1.71 -0.12 -2.24
CA ALA A 55 -0.95 1.03 -1.74
C ALA A 55 -1.77 1.86 -0.74
N PHE A 56 -3.06 2.05 -0.98
CA PHE A 56 -3.95 2.77 -0.05
C PHE A 56 -4.13 2.01 1.26
N VAL A 57 -4.42 0.70 1.20
CA VAL A 57 -4.55 -0.14 2.39
C VAL A 57 -3.24 -0.19 3.16
N PHE A 58 -2.09 -0.26 2.47
CA PHE A 58 -0.76 -0.16 3.08
C PHE A 58 -0.61 1.13 3.87
N LEU A 59 -0.88 2.28 3.25
CA LEU A 59 -0.79 3.60 3.90
C LEU A 59 -1.74 3.67 5.11
N TRP A 60 -2.96 3.16 4.97
CA TRP A 60 -3.93 3.16 6.05
C TRP A 60 -3.48 2.33 7.25
N LEU A 61 -3.00 1.10 7.02
CA LEU A 61 -2.52 0.21 8.07
C LEU A 61 -1.29 0.79 8.80
N VAL A 62 -0.35 1.40 8.06
CA VAL A 62 0.81 2.07 8.67
C VAL A 62 0.37 3.23 9.56
N ASN A 63 -0.53 4.10 9.09
CA ASN A 63 -1.05 5.19 9.91
C ASN A 63 -1.84 4.68 11.12
N PHE A 64 -2.57 3.57 10.98
CA PHE A 64 -3.31 2.95 12.06
C PHE A 64 -2.37 2.37 13.13
N ALA A 65 -1.30 1.70 12.72
CA ALA A 65 -0.27 1.19 13.64
C ALA A 65 0.41 2.34 14.40
N ILE A 66 0.72 3.46 13.72
CA ILE A 66 1.24 4.67 14.35
C ILE A 66 0.22 5.24 15.35
N ALA A 67 -1.06 5.32 14.99
CA ALA A 67 -2.12 5.81 15.86
C ALA A 67 -2.27 4.95 17.12
N LEU A 68 -2.24 3.62 16.98
CA LEU A 68 -2.23 2.68 18.11
C LEU A 68 -1.02 2.88 19.00
N GLY A 69 0.18 3.04 18.43
CA GLY A 69 1.40 3.31 19.19
C GLY A 69 1.32 4.63 19.98
N GLN A 70 0.88 5.71 19.33
CA GLN A 70 0.73 7.02 19.97
C GLN A 70 -0.31 7.00 21.09
N CYS A 71 -1.47 6.37 20.86
CA CYS A 71 -2.52 6.23 21.88
C CYS A 71 -2.04 5.36 23.06
N THR A 72 -1.30 4.28 22.79
CA THR A 72 -0.77 3.38 23.82
C THR A 72 0.26 4.08 24.70
N LEU A 73 1.21 4.80 24.08
CA LEU A 73 2.21 5.58 24.81
C LEU A 73 1.55 6.68 25.64
N ALA A 74 0.63 7.44 25.05
CA ALA A 74 -0.12 8.47 25.77
C ALA A 74 -0.90 7.89 26.96
N GLY A 75 -1.54 6.73 26.79
CA GLY A 75 -2.26 6.03 27.85
C GLY A 75 -1.35 5.57 28.99
N ALA A 76 -0.17 5.01 28.66
CA ALA A 76 0.80 4.57 29.65
C ALA A 76 1.36 5.75 30.46
N PHE A 77 1.70 6.86 29.80
CA PHE A 77 2.14 8.08 30.48
C PHE A 77 1.03 8.72 31.32
N ALA A 78 -0.21 8.74 30.82
CA ALA A 78 -1.35 9.24 31.58
C ALA A 78 -1.61 8.40 32.83
N SER A 79 -1.57 7.07 32.73
CA SER A 79 -1.70 6.17 33.87
C SER A 79 -0.58 6.35 34.90
N TYR A 80 0.64 6.67 34.47
CA TYR A 80 1.74 7.02 35.39
C TYR A 80 1.54 8.40 36.05
N TYR A 81 1.16 9.42 35.27
CA TYR A 81 1.01 10.80 35.73
C TYR A 81 -0.11 10.93 36.77
N TRP A 82 -1.25 10.31 36.51
CA TRP A 82 -2.44 10.36 37.37
C TRP A 82 -2.46 9.32 38.49
N ALA A 83 -1.40 8.53 38.68
CA ALA A 83 -1.29 7.61 39.80
C ALA A 83 -1.00 8.37 41.12
N SER A 84 -1.97 8.35 42.04
CA SER A 84 -1.89 9.04 43.33
C SER A 84 -0.88 8.40 44.29
N ARG A 85 -0.79 7.06 44.36
CA ARG A 85 0.23 6.35 45.16
C ARG A 85 1.21 5.60 44.26
N LYS A 86 2.44 6.11 44.19
CA LYS A 86 3.56 5.47 43.47
C LYS A 86 4.33 4.56 44.46
N PRO A 87 4.61 3.28 44.17
CA PRO A 87 4.31 2.53 42.94
C PRO A 87 3.04 1.66 42.97
N ALA A 88 2.28 1.61 44.08
CA ALA A 88 1.18 0.66 44.27
C ALA A 88 0.05 0.75 43.22
N ASP A 89 -0.25 1.96 42.72
CA ASP A 89 -1.34 2.19 41.75
C ASP A 89 -0.86 2.08 40.29
N ILE A 90 0.44 1.80 40.03
CA ILE A 90 1.00 1.69 38.69
C ILE A 90 0.94 0.21 38.25
N PRO A 91 0.27 -0.13 37.13
CA PRO A 91 0.26 -1.51 36.66
C PRO A 91 1.68 -1.98 36.33
N LEU A 92 2.03 -3.22 36.68
CA LEU A 92 3.38 -3.80 36.44
C LEU A 92 3.78 -3.81 34.95
N TRP A 93 2.81 -3.66 34.03
CA TRP A 93 3.00 -3.64 32.59
C TRP A 93 2.14 -2.53 31.94
N PRO A 94 2.50 -1.25 32.14
CA PRO A 94 1.63 -0.13 31.76
C PRO A 94 1.43 -0.02 30.24
N LEU A 95 2.44 -0.42 29.46
CA LEU A 95 2.37 -0.45 28.00
C LEU A 95 1.37 -1.50 27.49
N PHE A 96 1.48 -2.75 27.96
CA PHE A 96 0.59 -3.83 27.52
C PHE A 96 -0.86 -3.60 27.98
N SER A 97 -1.06 -3.09 29.19
CA SER A 97 -2.39 -2.73 29.69
C SER A 97 -3.02 -1.61 28.86
N SER A 98 -2.27 -0.55 28.57
CA SER A 98 -2.73 0.57 27.75
C SER A 98 -2.99 0.16 26.30
N PHE A 99 -2.16 -0.73 25.75
CA PHE A 99 -2.33 -1.29 24.41
C PHE A 99 -3.62 -2.12 24.32
N GLY A 100 -3.87 -3.00 25.30
CA GLY A 100 -5.11 -3.78 25.37
C GLY A 100 -6.36 -2.90 25.46
N ARG A 101 -6.30 -1.81 26.25
CA ARG A 101 -7.37 -0.80 26.30
C ARG A 101 -7.56 -0.09 24.95
N ALA A 102 -6.46 0.32 24.29
CA ALA A 102 -6.51 1.00 23.01
C ALA A 102 -7.16 0.12 21.93
N ILE A 103 -6.80 -1.18 21.89
CA ILE A 103 -7.40 -2.14 20.96
C ILE A 103 -8.89 -2.35 21.25
N ARG A 104 -9.25 -2.57 22.53
CA ARG A 104 -10.63 -2.92 22.89
C ARG A 104 -11.60 -1.74 22.77
N TYR A 105 -11.18 -0.53 23.14
CA TYR A 105 -12.10 0.60 23.31
C TYR A 105 -11.90 1.75 22.32
N HIS A 106 -10.70 1.89 21.71
CA HIS A 106 -10.37 3.08 20.92
C HIS A 106 -10.08 2.81 19.44
N THR A 107 -10.11 1.55 19.01
CA THR A 107 -9.82 1.12 17.63
C THR A 107 -10.58 1.89 16.57
N GLY A 108 -11.89 2.10 16.73
CA GLY A 108 -12.69 2.85 15.73
C GLY A 108 -12.23 4.29 15.54
N SER A 109 -11.97 5.02 16.64
CA SER A 109 -11.50 6.42 16.58
C SER A 109 -10.07 6.52 16.02
N LEU A 110 -9.20 5.55 16.34
CA LEU A 110 -7.84 5.48 15.80
C LEU A 110 -7.86 5.15 14.30
N ALA A 111 -8.68 4.19 13.88
CA ALA A 111 -8.86 3.80 12.48
C ALA A 111 -9.42 4.95 11.63
N PHE A 112 -10.39 5.71 12.17
CA PHE A 112 -10.96 6.88 11.50
C PHE A 112 -9.91 7.98 11.28
N GLY A 113 -9.15 8.35 12.32
CA GLY A 113 -8.08 9.35 12.18
C GLY A 113 -6.97 8.88 11.22
N ALA A 114 -6.62 7.59 11.25
CA ALA A 114 -5.65 6.99 10.34
C ALA A 114 -6.14 7.01 8.88
N LEU A 115 -7.44 6.80 8.65
CA LEU A 115 -8.05 6.85 7.33
C LEU A 115 -7.97 8.25 6.72
N ILE A 116 -8.30 9.29 7.49
CA ILE A 116 -8.19 10.69 7.04
C ILE A 116 -6.75 11.00 6.61
N LEU A 117 -5.78 10.59 7.41
CA LEU A 117 -4.37 10.82 7.10
C LEU A 117 -3.90 10.03 5.87
N ALA A 118 -4.34 8.78 5.72
CA ALA A 118 -4.03 7.94 4.57
C ALA A 118 -4.59 8.50 3.25
N ILE A 119 -5.80 9.07 3.26
CA ILE A 119 -6.38 9.72 2.07
C ILE A 119 -5.52 10.90 1.62
N VAL A 120 -5.11 11.77 2.55
CA VAL A 120 -4.29 12.94 2.21
C VAL A 120 -2.88 12.53 1.75
N GLN A 121 -2.30 11.50 2.36
CA GLN A 121 -1.02 10.93 1.90
C GLN A 121 -1.13 10.32 0.50
N LEU A 122 -2.22 9.61 0.19
CA LEU A 122 -2.46 9.06 -1.14
C LEU A 122 -2.52 10.18 -2.19
N ILE A 123 -3.24 11.28 -1.90
CA ILE A 123 -3.31 12.43 -2.80
C ILE A 123 -1.92 13.03 -3.04
N ARG A 124 -1.09 13.17 -2.00
CA ARG A 124 0.29 13.65 -2.13
C ARG A 124 1.15 12.74 -3.02
N VAL A 125 1.04 11.42 -2.85
CA VAL A 125 1.75 10.45 -3.71
C VAL A 125 1.31 10.57 -5.16
N ILE A 126 0.00 10.72 -5.42
CA ILE A 126 -0.53 10.91 -6.76
C ILE A 126 -0.02 12.22 -7.38
N LEU A 127 -0.03 13.33 -6.64
CA LEU A 127 0.48 14.62 -7.12
C LEU A 127 1.98 14.56 -7.47
N GLU A 128 2.77 13.82 -6.70
CA GLU A 128 4.20 13.60 -6.98
C GLU A 128 4.40 12.74 -8.24
N TYR A 129 3.61 11.68 -8.38
CA TYR A 129 3.62 10.82 -9.57
C TYR A 129 3.22 11.59 -10.84
N LEU A 130 2.18 12.43 -10.77
CA LEU A 130 1.73 13.26 -11.88
C LEU A 130 2.82 14.26 -12.30
N ASP A 131 3.47 14.91 -11.34
CA ASP A 131 4.57 15.83 -11.62
C ASP A 131 5.73 15.13 -12.33
N HIS A 132 6.09 13.92 -11.89
CA HIS A 132 7.13 13.13 -12.56
C HIS A 132 6.77 12.78 -14.00
N LYS A 133 5.51 12.41 -14.26
CA LYS A 133 5.06 12.00 -15.59
C LYS A 133 4.88 13.17 -16.55
N LEU A 134 4.53 14.34 -16.03
CA LEU A 134 4.29 15.53 -16.84
C LEU A 134 5.58 16.27 -17.21
N LYS A 135 6.76 15.92 -16.69
CA LYS A 135 8.05 16.59 -17.00
C LYS A 135 8.39 16.73 -18.49
N GLY A 136 7.77 15.95 -19.39
CA GLY A 136 8.02 15.99 -20.84
C GLY A 136 7.10 16.89 -21.68
N THR A 137 6.02 17.48 -21.13
CA THR A 137 4.96 18.15 -21.94
C THR A 137 4.31 19.33 -21.21
N GLN A 138 5.09 20.23 -20.58
CA GLN A 138 4.51 21.22 -19.67
C GLN A 138 4.23 22.59 -20.30
N ASN A 139 2.97 22.99 -20.25
CA ASN A 139 2.52 24.38 -20.35
C ASN A 139 2.73 25.11 -19.01
N SER A 140 3.03 26.41 -19.04
CA SER A 140 3.30 27.23 -17.84
C SER A 140 2.19 27.15 -16.78
N PHE A 141 0.92 27.05 -17.21
CA PHE A 141 -0.23 26.95 -16.32
C PHE A 141 -0.27 25.64 -15.50
N THR A 142 -0.02 24.49 -16.13
CA THR A 142 -0.03 23.17 -15.46
C THR A 142 1.05 23.09 -14.38
N ARG A 143 2.23 23.66 -14.65
CA ARG A 143 3.34 23.72 -13.69
C ARG A 143 2.99 24.57 -12.46
N PHE A 144 2.35 25.72 -12.68
CA PHE A 144 1.89 26.58 -11.58
C PHE A 144 0.84 25.87 -10.71
N LEU A 145 -0.16 25.23 -11.33
CA LEU A 145 -1.22 24.52 -10.62
C LEU A 145 -0.69 23.35 -9.78
N LEU A 146 0.20 22.53 -10.35
CA LEU A 146 0.84 21.43 -9.61
C LEU A 146 1.67 21.92 -8.42
N CYS A 147 2.39 23.03 -8.58
CA CYS A 147 3.13 23.66 -7.48
C CYS A 147 2.19 24.09 -6.34
N CYS A 148 1.10 24.79 -6.66
CA CYS A 148 0.12 25.25 -5.68
C CYS A 148 -0.55 24.08 -4.93
N LEU A 149 -0.97 23.03 -5.65
CA LEU A 149 -1.58 21.84 -5.06
C LEU A 149 -0.60 21.08 -4.17
N LYS A 150 0.66 20.90 -4.60
CA LYS A 150 1.70 20.27 -3.77
C LYS A 150 1.88 21.02 -2.45
N CYS A 151 1.99 22.34 -2.49
CA CYS A 151 2.11 23.17 -1.29
C CYS A 151 0.89 23.05 -0.37
N CYS A 152 -0.32 23.13 -0.92
CA CYS A 152 -1.57 23.04 -0.15
C CYS A 152 -1.71 21.68 0.55
N PHE A 153 -1.51 20.58 -0.19
CA PHE A 153 -1.61 19.23 0.38
C PHE A 153 -0.47 18.90 1.35
N TRP A 154 0.72 19.47 1.15
CA TRP A 154 1.81 19.37 2.12
C TRP A 154 1.46 20.06 3.45
N CYS A 155 0.89 21.28 3.39
CA CYS A 155 0.40 21.99 4.57
C CYS A 155 -0.73 21.23 5.27
N LEU A 156 -1.69 20.72 4.50
CA LEU A 156 -2.82 19.94 5.01
C LEU A 156 -2.36 18.66 5.70
N GLU A 157 -1.44 17.90 5.10
CA GLU A 157 -0.88 16.69 5.71
C GLU A 157 -0.24 17.00 7.07
N ARG A 158 0.54 18.08 7.15
CA ARG A 158 1.22 18.49 8.39
C ARG A 158 0.22 18.92 9.47
N PHE A 159 -0.82 19.64 9.08
CA PHE A 159 -1.90 20.06 9.98
C PHE A 159 -2.73 18.87 10.49
N LEU A 160 -3.09 17.92 9.62
CA LEU A 160 -3.84 16.73 10.00
C LEU A 160 -3.01 15.80 10.89
N LYS A 161 -1.71 15.62 10.62
CA LYS A 161 -0.79 14.90 11.53
C LYS A 161 -0.77 15.52 12.91
N PHE A 162 -0.74 16.86 12.97
CA PHE A 162 -0.78 17.60 14.22
C PHE A 162 -2.09 17.36 14.97
N ILE A 163 -3.25 17.53 14.33
CA ILE A 163 -4.55 17.28 14.98
C ILE A 163 -4.68 15.83 15.43
N ASN A 164 -4.37 14.87 14.55
CA ASN A 164 -4.47 13.44 14.85
C ASN A 164 -3.66 13.08 16.09
N ARG A 165 -2.40 13.51 16.17
CA ARG A 165 -1.53 13.22 17.31
C ARG A 165 -2.14 13.72 18.62
N ASN A 166 -2.63 14.96 18.64
CA ASN A 166 -3.21 15.53 19.86
C ASN A 166 -4.58 14.93 20.20
N ALA A 167 -5.38 14.58 19.18
CA ALA A 167 -6.64 13.87 19.36
C ALA A 167 -6.39 12.49 20.00
N TYR A 168 -5.38 11.73 19.56
CA TYR A 168 -5.04 10.43 20.13
C TYR A 168 -4.60 10.52 21.59
N ILE A 169 -3.89 11.58 21.99
CA ILE A 169 -3.56 11.84 23.38
C ILE A 169 -4.83 12.05 24.21
N MET A 170 -5.75 12.89 23.73
CA MET A 170 -7.03 13.14 24.39
C MET A 170 -7.91 11.88 24.46
N ILE A 171 -7.92 11.05 23.42
CA ILE A 171 -8.61 9.75 23.41
C ILE A 171 -8.01 8.85 24.50
N ALA A 172 -6.69 8.77 24.63
CA ALA A 172 -6.03 7.92 25.61
C ALA A 172 -6.31 8.33 27.07
N ILE A 173 -6.46 9.64 27.32
CA ILE A 173 -6.71 10.20 28.66
C ILE A 173 -8.20 10.13 29.02
N TYR A 174 -9.08 10.62 28.14
CA TYR A 174 -10.50 10.85 28.44
C TYR A 174 -11.44 9.82 27.81
N GLY A 175 -10.96 9.00 26.87
CA GLY A 175 -11.75 7.94 26.25
C GLY A 175 -12.88 8.41 25.33
N LYS A 176 -12.84 9.65 24.83
CA LYS A 176 -13.87 10.23 23.94
C LYS A 176 -13.64 9.84 22.47
N ASN A 177 -14.65 10.08 21.63
CA ASN A 177 -14.54 9.87 20.18
C ASN A 177 -13.54 10.84 19.53
N PHE A 178 -13.08 10.52 18.32
CA PHE A 178 -12.08 11.30 17.58
C PHE A 178 -12.42 12.79 17.44
N CYS A 179 -13.59 13.16 16.91
CA CYS A 179 -13.93 14.56 16.64
C CYS A 179 -14.00 15.41 17.92
N THR A 180 -14.61 14.86 18.99
CA THR A 180 -14.68 15.55 20.29
C THR A 180 -13.29 15.75 20.88
N SER A 181 -12.46 14.70 20.84
CA SER A 181 -11.08 14.74 21.32
C SER A 181 -10.21 15.72 20.54
N ALA A 182 -10.37 15.77 19.21
CA ALA A 182 -9.68 16.71 18.33
C ALA A 182 -10.06 18.17 18.63
N LYS A 183 -11.36 18.44 18.84
CA LYS A 183 -11.86 19.78 19.20
C LYS A 183 -11.30 20.23 20.55
N GLU A 184 -11.37 19.37 21.57
CA GLU A 184 -10.86 19.70 22.91
C GLU A 184 -9.34 19.89 22.90
N ALA A 185 -8.60 19.03 22.20
CA ALA A 185 -7.17 19.19 21.99
C ALA A 185 -6.82 20.53 21.35
N PHE A 186 -7.50 20.88 20.25
CA PHE A 186 -7.26 22.13 19.53
C PHE A 186 -7.51 23.35 20.43
N PHE A 187 -8.64 23.36 21.16
CA PHE A 187 -8.97 24.47 22.06
C PHE A 187 -7.98 24.58 23.23
N LEU A 188 -7.56 23.44 23.80
CA LEU A 188 -6.56 23.39 24.87
C LEU A 188 -5.23 24.00 24.42
N LEU A 189 -4.78 23.66 23.21
CA LEU A 189 -3.54 24.17 22.63
C LEU A 189 -3.64 25.64 22.25
N MET A 190 -4.73 26.08 21.60
CA MET A 190 -4.93 27.48 21.21
C MET A 190 -4.96 28.41 22.43
N ARG A 191 -5.54 27.97 23.55
CA ARG A 191 -5.55 28.77 24.79
C ARG A 191 -4.17 28.89 25.45
N ASN A 192 -3.25 27.97 25.18
CA ASN A 192 -1.91 27.94 25.78
C ASN A 192 -0.78 28.20 24.78
N VAL A 193 -1.09 28.62 23.54
CA VAL A 193 -0.11 28.74 22.44
C VAL A 193 1.05 29.70 22.77
N VAL A 194 0.79 30.71 23.59
CA VAL A 194 1.82 31.67 24.05
C VAL A 194 2.81 31.04 25.04
N ARG A 195 2.37 30.03 25.82
CA ARG A 195 3.18 29.39 26.85
C ARG A 195 3.95 28.16 26.35
N ILE A 196 3.45 27.49 25.31
CA ILE A 196 4.05 26.27 24.78
C ILE A 196 4.15 26.42 23.25
N PRO A 197 5.35 26.65 22.68
CA PRO A 197 5.52 26.77 21.24
C PRO A 197 5.35 25.39 20.58
N VAL A 198 4.11 25.07 20.21
CA VAL A 198 3.73 23.74 19.70
C VAL A 198 4.35 23.41 18.33
N PHE A 199 4.73 24.43 17.56
CA PHE A 199 5.33 24.28 16.24
C PHE A 199 6.86 24.13 16.26
N ALA A 200 7.52 24.43 17.39
CA ALA A 200 8.98 24.38 17.56
C ALA A 200 9.45 23.07 18.21
N GLN A 201 8.75 21.95 17.95
CA GLN A 201 9.10 20.67 18.53
C GLN A 201 10.33 20.10 17.83
N GLU A 202 11.51 20.49 18.28
CA GLU A 202 12.78 19.88 17.91
C GLU A 202 12.85 18.46 18.49
N ALA A 203 13.41 17.52 17.72
CA ALA A 203 13.66 16.17 18.23
C ALA A 203 14.70 16.26 19.37
N PRO A 204 14.42 15.74 20.58
CA PRO A 204 15.38 15.77 21.66
C PRO A 204 16.63 14.95 21.28
N ALA A 205 17.82 15.42 21.69
CA ALA A 205 19.07 14.69 21.49
C ALA A 205 18.96 13.29 22.12
N LEU A 206 19.02 12.25 21.28
CA LEU A 206 18.89 10.86 21.73
C LEU A 206 20.24 10.32 22.18
N ASN A 207 20.36 9.92 23.45
CA ASN A 207 21.57 9.26 23.97
C ASN A 207 21.85 7.89 23.32
N TYR A 208 20.80 7.17 22.85
CA TYR A 208 20.91 5.83 22.26
C TYR A 208 20.30 5.77 20.87
N TYR A 209 20.98 6.34 19.87
CA TYR A 209 20.50 6.37 18.48
C TYR A 209 20.39 4.99 17.81
N TRP A 210 21.19 4.00 18.26
CA TRP A 210 21.16 2.63 17.73
C TRP A 210 19.84 1.91 17.98
N VAL A 211 19.15 2.20 19.10
CA VAL A 211 17.92 1.51 19.49
C VAL A 211 16.76 1.85 18.53
N PRO A 212 16.44 3.13 18.24
CA PRO A 212 15.48 3.49 17.20
C PRO A 212 15.87 3.00 15.81
N LEU A 213 17.17 3.00 15.48
CA LEU A 213 17.63 2.54 14.16
C LEU A 213 17.29 1.06 13.97
N LEU A 214 17.61 0.23 14.96
CA LEU A 214 17.38 -1.21 14.91
C LEU A 214 15.87 -1.53 14.91
N THR A 215 15.05 -0.79 15.67
CA THR A 215 13.59 -0.97 15.63
C THR A 215 12.98 -0.56 14.29
N VAL A 216 13.49 0.49 13.65
CA VAL A 216 13.06 0.89 12.29
C VAL A 216 13.44 -0.17 11.26
N ILE A 217 14.66 -0.72 11.32
CA ILE A 217 15.10 -1.78 10.39
C ILE A 217 14.21 -3.02 10.54
N ILE A 218 14.06 -3.53 11.77
CA ILE A 218 13.22 -4.72 12.03
C ILE A 218 11.77 -4.44 11.63
N GLY A 219 11.23 -3.28 12.01
CA GLY A 219 9.87 -2.89 11.65
C GLY A 219 9.65 -2.85 10.14
N SER A 220 10.59 -2.23 9.40
CA SER A 220 10.52 -2.15 7.93
C SER A 220 10.58 -3.53 7.26
N TYR A 221 11.42 -4.43 7.76
CA TYR A 221 11.53 -5.79 7.27
C TYR A 221 10.24 -6.59 7.48
N LEU A 222 9.67 -6.55 8.68
CA LEU A 222 8.42 -7.26 9.00
C LEU A 222 7.25 -6.78 8.13
N VAL A 223 7.14 -5.46 7.95
CA VAL A 223 6.13 -4.86 7.08
C VAL A 223 6.34 -5.34 5.64
N ALA A 224 7.54 -5.17 5.07
CA ALA A 224 7.84 -5.59 3.71
C ALA A 224 7.54 -7.09 3.48
N HIS A 225 8.00 -7.96 4.38
CA HIS A 225 7.77 -9.39 4.32
C HIS A 225 6.27 -9.75 4.32
N GLY A 226 5.48 -9.11 5.19
CA GLY A 226 4.03 -9.30 5.23
C GLY A 226 3.36 -8.97 3.89
N PHE A 227 3.72 -7.84 3.28
CA PHE A 227 3.16 -7.45 1.97
C PHE A 227 3.58 -8.39 0.84
N PHE A 228 4.87 -8.75 0.77
CA PHE A 228 5.36 -9.68 -0.26
C PHE A 228 4.73 -11.07 -0.12
N SER A 229 4.47 -11.54 1.10
CA SER A 229 3.81 -12.82 1.35
C SER A 229 2.37 -12.86 0.83
N VAL A 230 1.56 -11.84 1.13
CA VAL A 230 0.18 -11.75 0.63
C VAL A 230 0.17 -11.63 -0.90
N TYR A 231 1.05 -10.81 -1.45
CA TYR A 231 1.18 -10.66 -2.90
C TYR A 231 1.53 -11.99 -3.59
N ALA A 232 2.53 -12.72 -3.07
CA ALA A 232 2.93 -14.03 -3.60
C ALA A 232 1.75 -15.01 -3.59
N MET A 233 1.02 -15.11 -2.48
CA MET A 233 -0.15 -16.00 -2.37
C MET A 233 -1.24 -15.64 -3.40
N CYS A 234 -1.51 -14.35 -3.62
CA CYS A 234 -2.46 -13.91 -4.64
C CYS A 234 -2.00 -14.30 -6.07
N VAL A 235 -0.71 -14.12 -6.38
CA VAL A 235 -0.13 -14.52 -7.67
C VAL A 235 -0.22 -16.02 -7.88
N ASP A 236 0.14 -16.82 -6.88
CA ASP A 236 0.05 -18.28 -6.93
C ASP A 236 -1.39 -18.75 -7.13
N THR A 237 -2.33 -18.13 -6.41
CA THR A 237 -3.77 -18.43 -6.54
C THR A 237 -4.28 -18.09 -7.95
N LEU A 238 -3.94 -16.91 -8.48
CA LEU A 238 -4.29 -16.52 -9.84
C LEU A 238 -3.67 -17.46 -10.88
N PHE A 239 -2.42 -17.86 -10.69
CA PHE A 239 -1.75 -18.82 -11.57
C PHE A 239 -2.42 -20.19 -11.55
N LEU A 240 -2.81 -20.68 -10.37
CA LEU A 240 -3.54 -21.95 -10.22
C LEU A 240 -4.95 -21.88 -10.83
N CYS A 241 -5.71 -20.81 -10.56
CA CYS A 241 -7.01 -20.57 -11.19
C CYS A 241 -6.87 -20.49 -12.72
N PHE A 242 -5.84 -19.80 -13.20
CA PHE A 242 -5.53 -19.74 -14.62
C PHE A 242 -5.16 -21.12 -15.19
N CYS A 243 -4.32 -21.92 -14.51
CA CYS A 243 -4.01 -23.30 -14.90
C CYS A 243 -5.27 -24.17 -14.95
N LYS A 244 -6.19 -23.99 -14.00
CA LYS A 244 -7.47 -24.72 -13.94
C LYS A 244 -8.37 -24.34 -15.11
N LEU A 245 -8.51 -23.05 -15.43
CA LEU A 245 -9.28 -22.55 -16.58
C LEU A 245 -8.62 -22.95 -17.92
N ARG A 246 -7.29 -23.00 -17.98
CA ARG A 246 -6.53 -23.40 -19.18
C ARG A 246 -6.76 -24.86 -19.57
N LYS A 247 -7.15 -25.75 -18.64
CA LYS A 247 -7.56 -27.12 -18.99
C LYS A 247 -8.76 -27.17 -19.94
N GLU A 248 -9.56 -26.11 -20.05
CA GLU A 248 -10.76 -26.09 -20.92
C GLU A 248 -10.56 -25.41 -22.29
N LYS A 249 -9.49 -24.62 -22.52
CA LYS A 249 -9.33 -23.82 -23.75
C LYS A 249 -7.87 -23.75 -24.26
N TYR A 250 -7.33 -24.85 -24.77
CA TYR A 250 -6.05 -24.82 -25.48
C TYR A 250 -6.24 -24.45 -26.95
N TYR A 251 -5.70 -23.31 -27.37
CA TYR A 251 -5.60 -22.91 -28.77
C TYR A 251 -4.11 -22.68 -29.10
N PHE A 252 -3.56 -23.52 -29.97
CA PHE A 252 -2.20 -23.42 -30.51
C PHE A 252 -2.27 -22.96 -31.99
N VAL A 253 -1.26 -22.19 -32.45
CA VAL A 253 -1.11 -21.79 -33.86
C VAL A 253 0.12 -22.49 -34.42
N PHE A 254 -0.02 -23.12 -35.60
CA PHE A 254 1.07 -23.79 -36.29
C PHE A 254 1.76 -22.85 -37.28
N GLN A 255 3.09 -22.92 -37.35
CA GLN A 255 3.88 -22.29 -38.42
C GLN A 255 4.75 -23.36 -39.08
N THR A 256 4.46 -23.68 -40.35
CA THR A 256 5.25 -24.62 -41.16
C THR A 256 6.31 -23.85 -41.92
N HIS A 257 7.60 -24.13 -41.67
CA HIS A 257 8.68 -23.69 -42.55
C HIS A 257 8.87 -24.77 -43.63
N SER A 258 8.41 -24.51 -44.86
CA SER A 258 8.81 -25.35 -46.00
C SER A 258 10.23 -24.97 -46.40
N SER A 259 11.23 -25.70 -45.90
CA SER A 259 12.51 -25.80 -46.60
C SER A 259 12.33 -26.79 -47.74
N MET A 260 11.98 -26.28 -48.91
CA MET A 260 12.00 -27.02 -50.16
C MET A 260 13.48 -27.33 -50.47
N HIS A 261 13.95 -28.49 -50.02
CA HIS A 261 15.20 -29.05 -50.54
C HIS A 261 14.91 -29.57 -51.94
N ALA A 262 15.52 -28.90 -52.92
CA ALA A 262 15.68 -29.39 -54.29
C ALA A 262 16.57 -30.64 -54.32
#